data_AF-A0A5B8KZT2-F1
#
_entry.id   AF-A0A5B8KZT2-F1
#
_cell.length_a   1.000
_cell.length_b   1.000
_cell.length_c   1.000
_cell.angle_alpha   90.00
_cell.angle_beta   90.00
_cell.angle_gamma   90.00
#
_symmetry.space_group_name_H-M   'P 1'
#
loop_
_entity.id
_entity.type
_entity.pdbx_description
1 polymer ?
#
loop_
_entity_poly.entity_id
_entity_poly.type
_entity_poly.pdbx_seq_one_letter_code
_entity_poly.pdbx_strand_id
1 'polypeptide(L)' 'MKPEEIRKLDAYFKKTFSNPRLEVKARPRKDDSCELYLGDEFLGIIYRDEDEGELSYNFSMAILDIDL' A
#
# COMPACT_ATOMS: atom_id res chain seq x y z
N MET A 1 6.15 -1.91 9.16
CA MET A 1 6.03 -3.00 8.21
C MET A 1 7.44 -3.28 7.76
N LYS A 2 7.84 -4.55 7.70
CA LYS A 2 9.23 -4.90 7.39
C LYS A 2 9.54 -4.54 5.93
N PRO A 3 10.78 -4.18 5.58
CA PRO A 3 11.15 -3.84 4.20
C PRO A 3 10.80 -4.93 3.17
N GLU A 4 10.83 -6.20 3.58
CA GLU A 4 10.46 -7.33 2.71
C GLU A 4 8.95 -7.35 2.38
N GLU A 5 8.09 -7.09 3.38
CA GLU A 5 6.63 -7.00 3.18
C GLU A 5 6.30 -5.87 2.21
N ILE A 6 6.95 -4.70 2.37
CA ILE A 6 6.79 -3.55 1.48
C ILE A 6 7.17 -3.91 0.03
N ARG A 7 8.30 -4.60 -0.19
CA ARG A 7 8.71 -5.05 -1.52
C ARG A 7 7.71 -6.04 -2.15
N LYS A 8 7.12 -6.94 -1.34
CA LYS A 8 6.09 -7.88 -1.81
C LYS A 8 4.82 -7.15 -2.22
N LEU A 9 4.37 -6.17 -1.42
CA LEU A 9 3.22 -5.33 -1.74
C LEU A 9 3.48 -4.50 -3.01
N ASP A 10 4.64 -3.88 -3.13
CA ASP A 10 5.03 -3.11 -4.33
C ASP A 10 4.93 -3.95 -5.61
N ALA A 11 5.53 -5.15 -5.60
CA ALA A 11 5.45 -6.09 -6.71
C ALA A 11 4.00 -6.56 -6.98
N TYR A 12 3.22 -6.80 -5.93
CA TYR A 12 1.82 -7.18 -6.05
C TYR A 12 0.99 -6.08 -6.75
N PHE A 13 1.05 -4.83 -6.28
CA PHE A 13 0.31 -3.72 -6.88
C PHE A 13 0.71 -3.47 -8.34
N LYS A 14 2.02 -3.47 -8.64
CA LYS A 14 2.51 -3.33 -10.02
C LYS A 14 1.96 -4.41 -10.94
N LYS A 15 1.95 -5.66 -10.48
CA LYS A 15 1.44 -6.81 -11.24
C LYS A 15 -0.08 -6.74 -11.40
N THR A 16 -0.81 -6.53 -10.30
CA THR A 16 -2.28 -6.53 -10.26
C THR A 16 -2.87 -5.46 -11.17
N PHE A 17 -2.30 -4.25 -11.15
CA PHE A 17 -2.77 -3.14 -11.98
C PHE A 17 -2.02 -3.02 -13.32
N SER A 18 -1.06 -3.91 -13.60
CA SER A 18 -0.19 -3.85 -14.78
C SER A 18 0.43 -2.46 -14.98
N ASN A 19 0.79 -1.80 -13.87
CA ASN A 19 1.33 -0.45 -13.86
C ASN A 19 2.65 -0.40 -13.09
N PRO A 20 3.81 -0.39 -13.77
CA PRO A 20 5.12 -0.39 -13.12
C PRO A 20 5.46 0.91 -12.40
N ARG A 21 4.64 1.97 -12.56
CA ARG A 21 4.83 3.28 -11.91
C ARG A 21 4.21 3.37 -10.51
N LEU A 22 3.46 2.34 -10.09
CA LEU A 22 2.97 2.28 -8.71
C LEU A 22 4.15 2.08 -7.76
N GLU A 23 4.11 2.70 -6.59
CA GLU A 23 5.16 2.58 -5.59
C GLU A 23 4.55 2.40 -4.19
N VAL A 24 5.01 1.42 -3.44
CA VAL A 24 4.66 1.27 -2.02
C VAL A 24 5.76 1.86 -1.15
N LYS A 25 5.41 2.85 -0.34
CA LYS A 25 6.36 3.61 0.49
C LYS A 25 6.10 3.38 1.97
N ALA A 26 7.18 3.20 2.74
CA ALA A 26 7.09 3.09 4.19
C ALA A 26 6.67 4.42 4.82
N ARG A 27 5.85 4.35 5.87
CA ARG A 27 5.49 5.53 6.64
C ARG A 27 6.54 5.82 7.72
N PRO A 28 6.96 7.09 7.91
CA PRO A 28 7.88 7.43 8.99
C PRO A 28 7.32 7.03 10.36
N ARG A 29 8.09 6.28 11.14
CA ARG A 29 7.75 5.88 12.53
C ARG A 29 6.47 5.05 12.66
N LYS A 30 5.99 4.42 11.59
CA LYS A 30 4.82 3.55 11.61
C LYS A 30 5.21 2.17 11.09
N ASP A 31 4.90 1.15 11.88
CA ASP A 31 5.19 -0.23 11.54
C ASP A 31 3.94 -1.07 11.22
N ASP A 32 2.76 -0.49 11.37
CA ASP A 32 1.46 -1.08 11.07
C ASP A 32 0.95 -0.80 9.64
N SER A 33 1.62 0.09 8.89
CA SER A 33 1.08 0.57 7.61
C SER A 33 2.15 1.08 6.64
N CYS A 34 1.78 1.13 5.36
CA CYS A 34 2.51 1.77 4.27
C CYS A 34 1.54 2.50 3.33
N GLU A 35 2.07 3.28 2.39
CA GLU A 35 1.29 4.15 1.49
C GLU A 35 1.51 3.71 0.04
N LEU A 36 0.46 3.74 -0.78
CA LEU A 36 0.55 3.50 -2.22
C LEU A 36 0.59 4.84 -2.96
N TYR A 37 1.49 4.94 -3.93
CA TYR A 37 1.68 6.12 -4.77
C TYR A 37 1.64 5.78 -6.26
N LEU A 38 1.29 6.76 -7.08
CA LEU A 38 1.57 6.80 -8.52
C LEU A 38 2.43 8.03 -8.81
N GLY A 39 3.75 7.85 -8.89
CA GLY A 39 4.68 8.98 -8.89
C GLY A 39 4.61 9.77 -7.58
N ASP A 40 4.20 11.03 -7.65
CA ASP A 40 4.04 11.92 -6.50
C ASP A 40 2.61 11.93 -5.93
N GLU A 41 1.67 11.25 -6.59
CA GLU A 41 0.26 11.20 -6.19
C GLU A 41 0.03 10.10 -5.16
N PHE A 42 -0.55 10.46 -4.01
CA PHE A 42 -0.94 9.52 -2.97
C PHE A 42 -2.28 8.87 -3.32
N LEU A 43 -2.32 7.54 -3.34
CA LEU A 43 -3.53 6.78 -3.69
C LEU A 43 -4.24 6.18 -2.47
N GLY A 44 -3.52 5.84 -1.41
CA GLY A 44 -4.15 5.21 -0.25
C GLY A 44 -3.18 4.58 0.72
N ILE A 45 -3.73 4.03 1.80
CA ILE A 45 -2.97 3.38 2.88
C ILE A 45 -3.18 1.88 2.80
N ILE A 46 -2.10 1.11 2.94
CA ILE A 46 -2.16 -0.32 3.23
C ILE A 46 -1.87 -0.54 4.71
N TYR A 47 -2.83 -1.12 5.43
CA TYR A 47 -2.65 -1.57 6.80
C TYR A 47 -2.24 -3.03 6.82
N ARG A 48 -1.27 -3.35 7.66
CA ARG A 48 -0.92 -4.72 8.05
C ARG A 48 -1.89 -5.15 9.14
N ASP A 49 -2.54 -6.29 8.96
CA ASP A 49 -3.40 -6.88 9.97
C ASP A 49 -2.96 -8.33 10.22
N GLU A 50 -2.86 -8.70 11.49
CA GLU A 50 -2.47 -10.03 11.91
C GLU A 50 -3.44 -10.47 12.99
N ASP A 51 -4.40 -11.30 12.60
CA ASP A 51 -5.48 -11.77 13.46
C ASP A 51 -5.49 -13.30 13.48
N GLU A 52 -5.60 -13.89 14.67
CA GLU A 52 -5.55 -15.35 14.89
C GLU A 52 -4.42 -16.12 14.17
N GLY A 53 -3.30 -15.45 13.87
CA GLY A 53 -2.16 -16.03 13.15
C GLY A 53 -2.25 -15.93 11.62
N GLU A 54 -3.30 -15.33 11.08
CA GLU A 54 -3.45 -15.01 9.67
C GLU A 54 -2.97 -13.59 9.39
N LEU A 55 -1.95 -13.48 8.53
CA LEU A 55 -1.44 -12.20 8.07
C LEU A 55 -2.21 -11.74 6.83
N SER A 56 -2.88 -10.60 6.94
CA SER A 56 -3.60 -9.95 5.85
C SER A 56 -3.16 -8.49 5.68
N TYR A 57 -3.57 -7.90 4.56
CA TYR A 57 -3.29 -6.51 4.24
C TYR A 57 -4.56 -5.82 3.73
N ASN A 58 -4.97 -4.74 4.39
CA ASN A 58 -6.11 -3.95 3.99
C ASN A 58 -5.65 -2.72 3.21
N PHE A 59 -6.05 -2.60 1.95
CA PHE A 59 -5.86 -1.37 1.18
C PHE A 59 -7.11 -0.49 1.24
N SER A 60 -6.94 0.74 1.70
CA SER A 60 -7.98 1.75 1.80
C SER A 60 -7.64 2.96 0.94
N MET A 61 -8.49 3.25 -0.05
CA MET A 61 -8.42 4.42 -0.93
C MET A 61 -9.73 5.19 -0.83
N ALA A 62 -9.62 6.48 -0.53
CA ALA A 62 -10.76 7.39 -0.61
C ALA A 62 -10.81 7.98 -2.03
N ILE A 63 -11.99 8.02 -2.62
CA ILE A 63 -12.27 8.72 -3.87
C ILE A 63 -13.25 9.84 -3.53
N LEU A 64 -12.86 11.08 -3.75
CA LEU A 64 -13.70 12.25 -3.52
C LEU A 64 -14.31 12.71 -4.84
N ASP A 65 -15.44 13.42 -4.77
CA ASP A 65 -16.12 13.97 -5.95
C ASP A 65 -15.23 14.93 -6.76
N ILE A 66 -14.29 15.63 -6.09
CA ILE A 66 -13.33 16.53 -6.74
C ILE A 66 -12.24 15.79 -7.55
N ASP A 67 -12.06 14.49 -7.30
CA ASP A 67 -11.05 13.66 -7.96
C ASP A 67 -11.61 12.90 -9.19
N LEU A 68 -12.93 12.99 -9.45
CA LEU A 68 -13.63 12.38 -10.59
C LEU A 68 -13.80 13.34 -11.77
#